data_AF-A0A4U8UMZ1-F1
#
_entry.id   AF-A0A4U8UMZ1-F1
#
_cell.length_a   1.000
_cell.length_b   1.000
_cell.length_c   1.000
_cell.angle_alpha   90.00
_cell.angle_beta   90.00
_cell.angle_gamma   90.00
#
_symmetry.space_group_name_H-M   'P 1'
#
loop_
_entity.id
_entity.type
_entity.pdbx_description
1 polymer ?
#
loop_
_entity_poly.entity_id
_entity_poly.type
_entity_poly.pdbx_seq_one_letter_code
_entity_poly.pdbx_strand_id
1 'polypeptide(L)'
;MTMLPLSPAIVVRPMKNSRNWQFSLLAWNDKGIGDDALVHLTNLDDFFYARKIEGITVEGCWDRDYDPGPEWVTVDQFNLKTVFLPFLTAHLYEHPELYIDAEPGFELNCLLRMLFDAVGSCRNFAQIFLRYYGPICERFLISQISTSHLEFLNLFGQWPFGTSALIKAFLTTTESPSLTLDARTEIYLDRDLLDVIFEKFEREQLTYLKELHGKLKVPKTYLEQLGSEKVEKCSVSTPDGQEKLTWEIHGQSTVISLTVMLKTVGSNIFVSFNISCKYLKST
;
A
#
# COMPACT_ATOMS: atom_id res chain seq x y z
N MET A 1 12.38 -5.25 9.16
CA MET A 1 12.67 -6.19 8.05
C MET A 1 11.77 -5.76 6.90
N THR A 2 12.29 -4.94 6.01
CA THR A 2 11.58 -4.46 4.82
C THR A 2 11.41 -5.67 3.90
N MET A 3 10.18 -6.05 3.55
CA MET A 3 9.99 -7.06 2.51
C MET A 3 10.51 -6.45 1.21
N LEU A 4 11.63 -6.95 0.70
CA LEU A 4 12.12 -6.57 -0.63
C LEU A 4 11.18 -7.15 -1.68
N PRO A 5 10.92 -6.43 -2.78
CA PRO A 5 10.08 -6.96 -3.86
C PRO A 5 10.70 -8.23 -4.44
N LEU A 6 9.84 -9.21 -4.76
CA LEU A 6 10.23 -10.49 -5.38
C LEU A 6 10.53 -10.36 -6.88
N SER A 7 10.56 -9.14 -7.41
CA SER A 7 10.54 -8.81 -8.83
C SER A 7 11.62 -7.78 -9.19
N PRO A 8 11.99 -7.64 -10.48
CA PRO A 8 12.92 -6.60 -10.93
C PRO A 8 12.45 -5.23 -10.47
N ALA A 9 13.24 -4.64 -9.57
CA ALA A 9 12.87 -3.41 -8.89
C ALA A 9 14.01 -2.42 -8.94
N ILE A 10 13.66 -1.15 -9.02
CA ILE A 10 14.61 -0.08 -8.80
C ILE A 10 14.47 0.41 -7.37
N VAL A 11 15.59 0.42 -6.65
CA VAL A 11 15.68 0.99 -5.31
C VAL A 11 16.30 2.36 -5.44
N VAL A 12 15.64 3.39 -4.92
CA VAL A 12 16.11 4.77 -4.92
C VAL A 12 16.18 5.31 -3.51
N ARG A 13 17.17 6.16 -3.23
CA ARG A 13 17.28 6.82 -1.94
C ARG A 13 17.94 8.20 -2.04
N PRO A 14 17.49 9.17 -1.24
CA PRO A 14 18.20 10.44 -1.12
C PRO A 14 19.52 10.27 -0.36
N MET A 15 20.54 11.08 -0.69
CA MET A 15 21.73 11.22 0.16
C MET A 15 21.52 12.35 1.16
N LYS A 16 21.82 12.09 2.43
CA LYS A 16 21.72 13.08 3.50
C LYS A 16 22.61 14.31 3.23
N ASN A 17 22.10 15.50 3.54
CA ASN A 17 22.80 16.78 3.37
C ASN A 17 23.31 17.02 1.94
N SER A 18 22.64 16.45 0.95
CA SER A 18 23.05 16.51 -0.45
C SER A 18 21.83 16.70 -1.36
N ARG A 19 22.09 17.20 -2.57
CA ARG A 19 21.09 17.21 -3.65
C ARG A 19 21.21 16.00 -4.57
N ASN A 20 22.17 15.12 -4.29
CA ASN A 20 22.41 13.90 -5.04
C ASN A 20 21.65 12.75 -4.44
N TRP A 21 21.27 11.80 -5.27
CA TRP A 21 20.56 10.59 -4.89
C TRP A 21 21.34 9.37 -5.33
N GLN A 22 20.92 8.24 -4.81
CA GLN A 22 21.46 6.96 -5.17
C GLN A 22 20.35 6.07 -5.71
N PHE A 23 20.69 5.26 -6.70
CA PHE A 23 19.83 4.18 -7.12
C PHE A 23 20.63 2.89 -7.27
N SER A 24 19.91 1.78 -7.17
CA SER A 24 20.39 0.44 -7.46
C SER A 24 19.27 -0.27 -8.21
N LEU A 25 19.60 -0.89 -9.34
CA LEU A 25 18.65 -1.68 -10.09
C LEU A 25 18.85 -3.15 -9.78
N LEU A 26 17.79 -3.82 -9.30
CA LEU A 26 17.77 -5.24 -9.02
C LEU A 26 17.25 -5.96 -10.27
N ALA A 27 18.09 -6.76 -10.92
CA ALA A 27 17.72 -7.51 -12.11
C ALA A 27 18.16 -8.97 -11.99
N TRP A 28 17.32 -9.91 -12.45
CA TRP A 28 17.68 -11.33 -12.47
C TRP A 28 18.87 -11.60 -13.41
N ASN A 29 19.84 -12.40 -12.98
CA ASN A 29 20.99 -12.77 -13.79
C ASN A 29 20.60 -13.69 -14.97
N ASP A 30 20.67 -13.21 -16.22
CA ASP A 30 20.39 -14.02 -17.42
C ASP A 30 21.52 -15.02 -17.77
N LYS A 31 22.62 -15.07 -17.02
CA LYS A 31 23.79 -15.89 -17.40
C LYS A 31 23.62 -17.40 -17.15
N GLY A 32 22.44 -17.88 -16.76
CA GLY A 32 22.08 -19.31 -16.82
C GLY A 32 22.94 -20.25 -15.96
N ILE A 33 23.68 -19.75 -14.96
CA ILE A 33 24.53 -20.57 -14.09
C ILE A 33 24.25 -20.19 -12.64
N GLY A 34 23.47 -21.03 -11.96
CA GLY A 34 23.37 -21.12 -10.49
C GLY A 34 22.65 -19.96 -9.80
N ASP A 35 21.43 -20.25 -9.35
CA ASP A 35 20.49 -19.41 -8.59
C ASP A 35 20.12 -18.06 -9.22
N ASP A 36 18.83 -17.75 -9.16
CA ASP A 36 18.24 -16.46 -9.54
C ASP A 36 18.82 -15.34 -8.65
N ALA A 37 20.07 -14.94 -8.90
CA ALA A 37 20.71 -13.87 -8.15
C ALA A 37 20.28 -12.53 -8.74
N LEU A 38 19.75 -11.64 -7.89
CA LEU A 38 19.56 -10.24 -8.23
C LEU A 38 20.95 -9.59 -8.39
N VAL A 39 21.23 -9.10 -9.59
CA VAL A 39 22.46 -8.36 -9.91
C VAL A 39 22.15 -6.86 -9.82
N HIS A 40 23.10 -6.13 -9.25
CA HIS A 40 23.09 -4.67 -9.19
C HIS A 40 23.71 -4.11 -10.46
N LEU A 41 22.95 -3.32 -11.21
CA LEU A 41 23.51 -2.60 -12.37
C LEU A 41 24.05 -1.24 -11.94
N THR A 42 25.29 -0.94 -12.33
CA THR A 42 25.95 0.35 -12.10
C THR A 42 25.86 1.31 -13.28
N ASN A 43 25.37 0.84 -14.43
CA ASN A 43 25.06 1.67 -15.58
C ASN A 43 23.63 1.34 -16.08
N LEU A 44 22.86 2.37 -16.37
CA LEU A 44 21.52 2.22 -16.96
C LEU A 44 21.58 1.61 -18.37
N ASP A 45 22.67 1.82 -19.10
CA ASP A 45 22.87 1.24 -20.43
C ASP A 45 23.02 -0.29 -20.41
N ASP A 46 23.38 -0.86 -19.25
CA ASP A 46 23.48 -2.31 -19.07
C ASP A 46 22.10 -2.95 -18.84
N PHE A 47 21.05 -2.14 -18.67
CA PHE A 47 19.70 -2.66 -18.55
C PHE A 47 19.21 -3.16 -19.91
N PHE A 48 18.88 -4.45 -19.98
CA PHE A 48 18.37 -5.06 -21.19
C PHE A 48 17.03 -4.42 -21.58
N TYR A 49 17.01 -3.64 -22.65
CA TYR A 49 15.85 -2.83 -23.10
C TYR A 49 14.54 -3.61 -23.27
N ALA A 50 14.59 -4.93 -23.47
CA ALA A 50 13.38 -5.75 -23.55
C ALA A 50 12.73 -6.04 -22.18
N ARG A 51 13.45 -5.82 -21.08
CA ARG A 51 12.94 -6.01 -19.71
C ARG A 51 12.17 -4.78 -19.23
N LYS A 52 11.29 -5.02 -18.26
CA LYS A 52 10.51 -3.98 -17.58
C LYS A 52 10.86 -3.94 -16.10
N ILE A 53 10.79 -2.75 -15.52
CA ILE A 53 10.93 -2.51 -14.09
C ILE A 53 9.55 -2.70 -13.48
N GLU A 54 9.40 -3.73 -12.65
CA GLU A 54 8.13 -4.12 -12.05
C GLU A 54 7.84 -3.37 -10.75
N GLY A 55 8.87 -2.84 -10.08
CA GLY A 55 8.69 -2.13 -8.82
C GLY A 55 9.62 -0.94 -8.64
N ILE A 56 9.15 0.04 -7.86
CA ILE A 56 9.96 1.14 -7.35
C ILE A 56 9.94 1.06 -5.82
N THR A 57 11.11 0.95 -5.21
CA THR A 57 11.30 1.03 -3.76
C THR A 57 12.04 2.30 -3.42
N VAL A 58 11.50 3.11 -2.50
CA VAL A 58 12.15 4.31 -1.98
C VAL A 58 12.59 4.05 -0.55
N GLU A 59 13.90 4.12 -0.31
CA GLU A 59 14.47 4.00 1.03
C GLU A 59 14.75 5.37 1.67
N GLY A 60 14.95 5.37 2.98
CA GLY A 60 15.28 6.58 3.74
C GLY A 60 16.70 7.09 3.48
N CYS A 61 17.01 8.25 4.06
CA CYS A 61 18.37 8.79 4.04
C CYS A 61 19.29 7.89 4.88
N TRP A 62 20.35 7.37 4.27
CA TRP A 62 21.43 6.71 4.98
C TRP A 62 22.62 7.65 5.16
N ASP A 63 23.24 7.63 6.34
CA ASP A 63 24.60 8.17 6.51
C ASP A 63 25.57 7.26 5.75
N ARG A 64 26.57 7.85 5.08
CA ARG A 64 27.51 7.16 4.17
C ARG A 64 28.28 5.99 4.82
N ASP A 65 28.29 5.91 6.14
CA ASP A 65 29.26 5.13 6.90
C ASP A 65 28.78 3.72 7.29
N TYR A 66 27.57 3.28 6.91
CA TYR A 66 27.00 2.05 7.46
C TYR A 66 26.37 1.04 6.50
N ASP A 67 26.79 0.97 5.24
CA ASP A 67 26.45 -0.21 4.44
C ASP A 67 27.49 -0.53 3.35
N PRO A 68 28.22 -1.66 3.43
CA PRO A 68 28.95 -2.23 2.30
C PRO A 68 28.01 -2.90 1.29
N GLY A 69 26.70 -2.64 1.41
CA GLY A 69 25.67 -3.05 0.50
C GLY A 69 25.92 -2.61 -0.95
N PRO A 70 24.93 -2.86 -1.82
CA PRO A 70 25.14 -2.95 -3.26
C PRO A 70 25.81 -1.75 -3.91
N GLU A 71 26.41 -1.95 -5.08
CA GLU A 71 27.01 -0.85 -5.84
C GLU A 71 25.93 0.20 -6.19
N TRP A 72 25.91 1.28 -5.42
CA TRP A 72 24.98 2.39 -5.60
C TRP A 72 25.50 3.36 -6.65
N VAL A 73 24.66 3.67 -7.64
CA VAL A 73 24.95 4.72 -8.61
C VAL A 73 24.51 6.05 -8.04
N THR A 74 25.45 6.99 -7.91
CA THR A 74 25.13 8.35 -7.47
C THR A 74 24.76 9.21 -8.66
N VAL A 75 23.60 9.85 -8.61
CA VAL A 75 23.13 10.82 -9.61
C VAL A 75 22.94 12.18 -8.97
N ASP A 76 23.43 13.22 -9.64
CA ASP A 76 23.08 14.58 -9.28
C ASP A 76 21.65 14.93 -9.76
N GLN A 77 21.15 16.08 -9.31
CA GLN A 77 19.80 16.54 -9.64
C GLN A 77 19.57 16.75 -11.16
N PHE A 78 20.60 17.07 -11.93
CA PHE A 78 20.49 17.26 -13.37
C PHE A 78 20.31 15.91 -14.05
N ASN A 79 21.24 14.98 -13.84
CA ASN A 79 21.22 13.63 -14.40
C ASN A 79 19.99 12.84 -13.95
N LEU A 80 19.53 13.07 -12.73
CA LEU A 80 18.26 12.54 -12.28
C LEU A 80 17.11 12.91 -13.22
N LYS A 81 16.97 14.21 -13.55
CA LYS A 81 15.86 14.72 -14.35
C LYS A 81 16.00 14.40 -15.83
N THR A 82 17.21 14.44 -16.36
CA THR A 82 17.47 14.34 -17.80
C THR A 82 17.77 12.93 -18.26
N VAL A 83 18.20 12.04 -17.36
CA VAL A 83 18.60 10.66 -17.69
C VAL A 83 17.75 9.66 -16.92
N PHE A 84 17.80 9.70 -15.59
CA PHE A 84 17.21 8.66 -14.75
C PHE A 84 15.68 8.61 -14.82
N LEU A 85 14.98 9.73 -14.63
CA LEU A 85 13.51 9.76 -14.66
C LEU A 85 12.96 9.40 -16.05
N PRO A 86 13.49 9.92 -17.17
CA PRO A 86 13.13 9.45 -18.51
C PRO A 86 13.36 7.95 -18.69
N PHE A 87 14.52 7.43 -18.29
CA PHE A 87 14.81 6.00 -18.32
C PHE A 87 13.77 5.20 -17.55
N LEU A 88 13.48 5.60 -16.31
CA LEU A 88 12.52 4.94 -15.44
C LEU A 88 11.14 4.90 -16.11
N THR A 89 10.63 6.05 -16.57
CA THR A 89 9.31 6.13 -17.22
C THR A 89 9.22 5.32 -18.52
N ALA A 90 10.31 5.13 -19.27
CA ALA A 90 10.33 4.29 -20.46
C ALA A 90 10.33 2.78 -20.16
N HIS A 91 10.97 2.39 -19.05
CA HIS A 91 11.21 0.99 -18.70
C HIS A 91 10.26 0.45 -17.62
N LEU A 92 9.46 1.28 -16.97
CA LEU A 92 8.43 0.80 -16.05
C LEU A 92 7.44 -0.13 -16.76
N TYR A 93 7.12 -1.23 -16.08
CA TYR A 93 6.05 -2.14 -16.41
C TYR A 93 4.71 -1.39 -16.53
N GLU A 94 3.70 -2.04 -17.11
CA GLU A 94 2.38 -1.43 -17.31
C GLU A 94 1.71 -1.12 -15.98
N HIS A 95 1.82 -2.05 -15.02
CA HIS A 95 1.23 -1.98 -13.70
C HIS A 95 2.27 -2.21 -12.60
N PRO A 96 3.19 -1.26 -12.39
CA PRO A 96 4.28 -1.45 -11.44
C PRO A 96 3.78 -1.37 -9.99
N GLU A 97 4.63 -1.83 -9.08
CA GLU A 97 4.48 -1.66 -7.63
C GLU A 97 5.26 -0.44 -7.14
N LEU A 98 4.74 0.25 -6.11
CA LEU A 98 5.41 1.36 -5.46
C LEU A 98 5.51 1.12 -3.95
N TYR A 99 6.72 1.15 -3.41
CA TYR A 99 6.97 0.98 -1.98
C TYR A 99 7.75 2.15 -1.39
N ILE A 100 7.14 2.86 -0.44
CA ILE A 100 7.71 4.05 0.21
C ILE A 100 7.35 4.06 1.71
N ASP A 101 8.15 3.36 2.52
CA ASP A 101 8.04 3.33 3.99
C ASP A 101 9.30 3.85 4.71
N ALA A 102 9.84 4.95 4.20
CA ALA A 102 10.96 5.64 4.83
C ALA A 102 10.47 6.70 5.83
N GLU A 103 11.28 7.04 6.83
CA GLU A 103 10.93 8.15 7.70
C GLU A 103 10.98 9.49 6.94
N PRO A 104 9.98 10.40 7.14
CA PRO A 104 9.94 11.67 6.44
C PRO A 104 11.19 12.53 6.71
N GLY A 105 11.77 13.08 5.64
CA GLY A 105 12.92 13.96 5.69
C GLY A 105 12.90 14.97 4.54
N PHE A 106 13.68 16.04 4.64
CA PHE A 106 13.72 17.10 3.62
C PHE A 106 14.15 16.55 2.25
N GLU A 107 15.23 15.75 2.23
CA GLU A 107 15.78 15.19 1.01
C GLU A 107 14.82 14.17 0.38
N LEU A 108 14.17 13.35 1.21
CA LEU A 108 13.14 12.41 0.76
C LEU A 108 11.94 13.13 0.16
N ASN A 109 11.43 14.19 0.79
CA ASN A 109 10.32 14.98 0.24
C ASN A 109 10.66 15.61 -1.11
N CYS A 110 11.90 16.06 -1.29
CA CYS A 110 12.39 16.55 -2.57
C CYS A 110 12.42 15.42 -3.61
N LEU A 111 12.80 14.20 -3.20
CA LEU A 111 12.79 13.02 -4.04
C LEU A 111 11.39 12.62 -4.51
N LEU A 112 10.48 12.47 -3.55
CA LEU A 112 9.09 12.08 -3.81
C LEU A 112 8.39 13.06 -4.73
N ARG A 113 8.68 14.36 -4.63
CA ARG A 113 8.09 15.34 -5.54
C ARG A 113 8.47 15.10 -7.00
N MET A 114 9.75 14.95 -7.30
CA MET A 114 10.16 14.70 -8.69
C MET A 114 9.73 13.32 -9.17
N LEU A 115 9.75 12.32 -8.28
CA LEU A 115 9.31 10.98 -8.62
C LEU A 115 7.82 10.96 -8.97
N PHE A 116 6.95 11.47 -8.09
CA PHE A 116 5.50 11.53 -8.31
C PHE A 116 5.13 12.38 -9.53
N ASP A 117 5.82 13.48 -9.78
CA ASP A 117 5.62 14.29 -10.99
C ASP A 117 5.97 13.48 -12.26
N ALA A 118 7.03 12.66 -12.23
CA ALA A 118 7.48 11.89 -13.39
C ALA A 118 6.64 10.64 -13.66
N VAL A 119 6.29 9.88 -12.61
CA VAL A 119 5.59 8.59 -12.77
C VAL A 119 4.08 8.73 -12.66
N GLY A 120 3.57 9.73 -11.92
CA GLY A 120 2.15 9.87 -11.62
C GLY A 120 1.26 10.23 -12.81
N SER A 121 1.83 10.76 -13.90
CA SER A 121 1.12 11.03 -15.16
C SER A 121 1.28 9.93 -16.21
N CYS A 122 2.24 9.03 -16.01
CA CYS A 122 2.71 8.13 -17.07
C CYS A 122 2.37 6.66 -16.80
N ARG A 123 2.03 6.30 -15.56
CA ARG A 123 1.79 4.92 -15.14
C ARG A 123 0.67 4.84 -14.11
N ASN A 124 0.00 3.69 -14.14
CA ASN A 124 -1.06 3.30 -13.23
C ASN A 124 -0.53 2.15 -12.37
N PHE A 125 -0.23 2.42 -11.11
CA PHE A 125 0.32 1.42 -10.19
C PHE A 125 -0.75 0.42 -9.76
N ALA A 126 -0.45 -0.88 -9.80
CA ALA A 126 -1.35 -1.91 -9.27
C ALA A 126 -1.29 -1.99 -7.75
N GLN A 127 -0.11 -1.73 -7.16
CA GLN A 127 0.09 -1.79 -5.73
C GLN A 127 0.86 -0.58 -5.23
N ILE A 128 0.36 0.04 -4.16
CA ILE A 128 1.00 1.18 -3.51
C ILE A 128 1.12 0.92 -2.01
N PHE A 129 2.34 1.02 -1.50
CA PHE A 129 2.67 0.99 -0.09
C PHE A 129 3.28 2.34 0.27
N LEU A 130 2.58 3.15 1.06
CA LEU A 130 2.91 4.57 1.19
C LEU A 130 2.70 5.10 2.61
N ARG A 131 3.74 5.71 3.15
CA ARG A 131 3.63 6.59 4.32
C ARG A 131 3.14 7.98 3.93
N TYR A 132 2.54 8.71 4.86
CA TYR A 132 2.12 10.09 4.62
C TYR A 132 3.32 11.07 4.57
N TYR A 133 3.56 11.70 3.42
CA TYR A 133 4.56 12.76 3.22
C TYR A 133 3.92 14.12 2.91
N GLY A 134 2.71 14.35 3.45
CA GLY A 134 1.95 15.58 3.22
C GLY A 134 1.04 15.52 1.99
N PRO A 135 0.47 16.67 1.58
CA PRO A 135 -0.54 16.74 0.53
C PRO A 135 -0.10 16.24 -0.85
N ILE A 136 1.20 16.03 -1.06
CA ILE A 136 1.71 15.49 -2.32
C ILE A 136 1.33 14.01 -2.51
N CYS A 137 1.34 13.23 -1.43
CA CYS A 137 0.89 11.84 -1.43
C CYS A 137 -0.59 11.72 -1.73
N GLU A 138 -1.41 12.59 -1.15
CA GLU A 138 -2.86 12.62 -1.41
C GLU A 138 -3.14 12.90 -2.89
N ARG A 139 -2.49 13.91 -3.48
CA ARG A 139 -2.66 14.21 -4.92
C ARG A 139 -2.24 13.05 -5.80
N PHE A 140 -1.11 12.42 -5.48
CA PHE A 140 -0.63 11.25 -6.20
C PHE A 140 -1.62 10.08 -6.09
N LEU A 141 -2.07 9.73 -4.88
CA LEU A 141 -3.04 8.65 -4.68
C LEU A 141 -4.39 8.95 -5.36
N ILE A 142 -4.88 10.19 -5.32
CA ILE A 142 -6.10 10.58 -6.03
C ILE A 142 -5.95 10.33 -7.53
N SER A 143 -4.81 10.69 -8.13
CA SER A 143 -4.59 10.42 -9.55
C SER A 143 -4.54 8.92 -9.84
N GLN A 144 -3.86 8.13 -9.00
CA GLN A 144 -3.77 6.68 -9.17
C GLN A 144 -5.13 5.98 -9.00
N ILE A 145 -5.92 6.35 -7.99
CA ILE A 145 -7.27 5.82 -7.75
C ILE A 145 -8.18 6.09 -8.95
N SER A 146 -8.09 7.28 -9.56
CA SER A 146 -8.92 7.65 -10.70
C SER A 146 -8.70 6.80 -11.96
N THR A 147 -7.61 6.03 -12.00
CA THR A 147 -7.28 5.16 -13.14
C THR A 147 -7.94 3.79 -13.05
N SER A 148 -8.54 3.42 -11.91
CA SER A 148 -9.16 2.11 -11.64
C SER A 148 -8.24 0.89 -11.76
N HIS A 149 -6.93 1.06 -11.95
CA HIS A 149 -5.95 -0.03 -11.98
C HIS A 149 -5.30 -0.31 -10.62
N LEU A 150 -5.51 0.56 -9.63
CA LEU A 150 -4.98 0.34 -8.29
C LEU A 150 -5.80 -0.78 -7.62
N GLU A 151 -5.13 -1.89 -7.30
CA GLU A 151 -5.73 -3.08 -6.70
C GLU A 151 -5.39 -3.19 -5.22
N PHE A 152 -4.17 -2.83 -4.84
CA PHE A 152 -3.67 -2.95 -3.47
C PHE A 152 -3.18 -1.60 -2.93
N LEU A 153 -3.71 -1.19 -1.79
CA LEU A 153 -3.32 0.01 -1.08
C LEU A 153 -2.92 -0.31 0.35
N ASN A 154 -1.69 0.04 0.73
CA ASN A 154 -1.20 -0.06 2.09
C ASN A 154 -0.68 1.29 2.57
N LEU A 155 -1.30 1.83 3.62
CA LEU A 155 -0.99 3.14 4.17
C LEU A 155 -0.29 3.01 5.52
N PHE A 156 0.94 3.52 5.60
CA PHE A 156 1.77 3.45 6.82
C PHE A 156 1.80 4.76 7.62
N GLY A 157 2.05 4.64 8.92
CA GLY A 157 2.25 5.79 9.80
C GLY A 157 0.96 6.55 10.09
N GLN A 158 1.07 7.85 10.35
CA GLN A 158 -0.06 8.71 10.71
C GLN A 158 -0.58 9.45 9.47
N TRP A 159 -1.72 9.01 8.95
CA TRP A 159 -2.46 9.72 7.92
C TRP A 159 -3.49 10.67 8.53
N PRO A 160 -3.79 11.81 7.90
CA PRO A 160 -4.79 12.75 8.41
C PRO A 160 -6.20 12.15 8.34
N PHE A 161 -7.09 12.59 9.24
CA PHE A 161 -8.48 12.12 9.28
C PHE A 161 -9.25 12.28 7.94
N GLY A 162 -8.85 13.25 7.10
CA GLY A 162 -9.41 13.46 5.76
C GLY A 162 -9.16 12.30 4.78
N THR A 163 -8.27 11.35 5.13
CA THR A 163 -7.95 10.17 4.31
C THR A 163 -9.14 9.22 4.15
N SER A 164 -10.20 9.32 4.99
CA SER A 164 -11.41 8.52 4.83
C SER A 164 -12.08 8.70 3.47
N ALA A 165 -12.09 9.92 2.92
CA ALA A 165 -12.64 10.20 1.60
C ALA A 165 -11.83 9.53 0.48
N LEU A 166 -10.50 9.50 0.63
CA LEU A 166 -9.59 8.84 -0.30
C LEU A 166 -9.77 7.32 -0.28
N ILE A 167 -9.89 6.73 0.91
CA ILE A 167 -10.15 5.30 1.09
C ILE A 167 -11.52 4.93 0.51
N LYS A 168 -12.55 5.74 0.78
CA LYS A 168 -13.88 5.53 0.19
C LYS A 168 -13.82 5.57 -1.34
N ALA A 169 -13.11 6.54 -1.91
CA ALA A 169 -12.92 6.64 -3.37
C ALA A 169 -12.27 5.37 -3.92
N PHE A 170 -11.15 4.93 -3.33
CA PHE A 170 -10.47 3.69 -3.70
C PHE A 170 -11.39 2.46 -3.66
N LEU A 171 -12.10 2.25 -2.54
CA LEU A 171 -13.02 1.12 -2.40
C LEU A 171 -14.19 1.17 -3.39
N THR A 172 -14.59 2.37 -3.84
CA THR A 172 -15.69 2.53 -4.79
C THR A 172 -15.23 2.28 -6.23
N THR A 173 -14.04 2.77 -6.61
CA THR A 173 -13.53 2.73 -7.99
C THR A 173 -12.87 1.42 -8.37
N THR A 174 -12.36 0.67 -7.38
CA THR A 174 -11.66 -0.60 -7.61
C THR A 174 -12.66 -1.74 -7.51
N GLU A 175 -12.63 -2.66 -8.49
CA GLU A 175 -13.54 -3.81 -8.51
C GLU A 175 -13.29 -4.74 -7.32
N SER A 176 -12.03 -5.15 -7.13
CA SER A 176 -11.60 -6.13 -6.13
C SER A 176 -10.54 -5.56 -5.16
N PRO A 177 -10.88 -4.57 -4.32
CA PRO A 177 -9.88 -3.82 -3.56
C PRO A 177 -9.23 -4.65 -2.45
N SER A 178 -7.92 -4.46 -2.31
CA SER A 178 -7.13 -4.90 -1.17
C SER A 178 -6.60 -3.70 -0.39
N LEU A 179 -6.96 -3.59 0.89
CA LEU A 179 -6.62 -2.45 1.74
C LEU A 179 -5.93 -2.90 3.03
N THR A 180 -4.80 -2.25 3.35
CA THR A 180 -4.17 -2.32 4.67
C THR A 180 -3.95 -0.91 5.20
N LEU A 181 -4.28 -0.68 6.47
CA LEU A 181 -3.87 0.55 7.16
C LEU A 181 -3.03 0.13 8.36
N ASP A 182 -1.92 0.83 8.60
CA ASP A 182 -1.17 0.67 9.85
C ASP A 182 -2.05 1.08 11.06
N ALA A 183 -1.87 0.44 12.21
CA ALA A 183 -2.53 0.81 13.47
C ALA A 183 -2.32 2.27 13.88
N ARG A 184 -1.27 2.92 13.37
CA ARG A 184 -1.00 4.36 13.56
C ARG A 184 -1.86 5.27 12.66
N THR A 185 -2.49 4.71 11.63
CA THR A 185 -3.42 5.42 10.74
C THR A 185 -4.80 5.43 11.38
N GLU A 186 -5.14 6.52 12.05
CA GLU A 186 -6.48 6.71 12.62
C GLU A 186 -7.37 7.47 11.63
N ILE A 187 -8.39 6.78 11.08
CA ILE A 187 -9.40 7.42 10.23
C ILE A 187 -10.76 7.50 10.93
N TYR A 188 -11.65 8.32 10.37
CA TYR A 188 -13.06 8.28 10.74
C TYR A 188 -13.78 7.21 9.93
N LEU A 189 -14.49 6.33 10.64
CA LEU A 189 -15.42 5.39 10.05
C LEU A 189 -16.82 5.96 10.20
N ASP A 190 -17.22 6.73 9.20
CA ASP A 190 -18.59 7.23 9.05
C ASP A 190 -19.48 6.20 8.35
N ARG A 191 -20.77 6.52 8.27
CA ARG A 191 -21.79 5.68 7.64
C ARG A 191 -21.40 5.32 6.20
N ASP A 192 -21.04 6.33 5.43
CA ASP A 192 -20.71 6.23 4.02
C ASP A 192 -19.55 5.27 3.73
N LEU A 193 -18.47 5.33 4.51
CA LEU A 193 -17.34 4.42 4.34
C LEU A 193 -17.71 2.99 4.76
N LEU A 194 -18.48 2.84 5.85
CA LEU A 194 -18.95 1.54 6.31
C LEU A 194 -19.89 0.89 5.30
N ASP A 195 -20.84 1.63 4.74
CA ASP A 195 -21.77 1.14 3.71
C ASP A 195 -20.99 0.58 2.51
N VAL A 196 -19.97 1.30 2.03
CA VAL A 196 -19.13 0.83 0.90
C VAL A 196 -18.35 -0.45 1.25
N ILE A 197 -17.75 -0.51 2.45
CA ILE A 197 -17.02 -1.72 2.90
C ILE A 197 -17.96 -2.92 2.95
N PHE A 198 -19.15 -2.76 3.52
CA PHE A 198 -20.12 -3.83 3.66
C PHE A 198 -20.71 -4.23 2.30
N GLU A 199 -21.03 -3.28 1.43
CA GLU A 199 -21.47 -3.57 0.05
C GLU A 199 -20.44 -4.42 -0.70
N LYS A 200 -19.15 -4.07 -0.59
CA LYS A 200 -18.06 -4.84 -1.20
C LYS A 200 -17.90 -6.22 -0.58
N PHE A 201 -18.04 -6.34 0.74
CA PHE A 201 -18.00 -7.61 1.44
C PHE A 201 -19.15 -8.53 1.00
N GLU A 202 -20.40 -8.03 0.98
CA GLU A 202 -21.59 -8.80 0.60
C GLU A 202 -21.57 -9.27 -0.87
N ARG A 203 -20.88 -8.53 -1.73
CA ARG A 203 -20.66 -8.91 -3.13
C ARG A 203 -19.47 -9.83 -3.34
N GLU A 204 -18.79 -10.24 -2.27
CA GLU A 204 -17.55 -11.03 -2.31
C GLU A 204 -16.44 -10.34 -3.14
N GLN A 205 -16.49 -9.01 -3.23
CA GLN A 205 -15.54 -8.16 -3.97
C GLN A 205 -14.38 -7.67 -3.10
N LEU A 206 -14.53 -7.68 -1.77
CA LEU A 206 -13.46 -7.29 -0.86
C LEU A 206 -12.46 -8.45 -0.73
N THR A 207 -11.35 -8.38 -1.46
CA THR A 207 -10.33 -9.45 -1.49
C THR A 207 -9.47 -9.46 -0.23
N TYR A 208 -9.12 -8.27 0.26
CA TYR A 208 -8.31 -8.10 1.46
C TYR A 208 -8.64 -6.80 2.18
N LEU A 209 -8.80 -6.89 3.49
CA LEU A 209 -8.99 -5.77 4.39
C LEU A 209 -8.34 -6.15 5.71
N LYS A 210 -7.21 -5.53 6.01
CA LYS A 210 -6.47 -5.80 7.23
C LYS A 210 -6.17 -4.51 7.97
N GLU A 211 -6.30 -4.57 9.30
CA GLU A 211 -5.86 -3.49 10.19
C GLU A 211 -6.53 -2.14 9.87
N LEU A 212 -7.80 -2.14 9.42
CA LEU A 212 -8.55 -0.88 9.31
C LEU A 212 -8.88 -0.38 10.73
N HIS A 213 -8.05 0.54 11.22
CA HIS A 213 -8.17 1.15 12.54
C HIS A 213 -8.81 2.54 12.44
N GLY A 214 -9.71 2.85 13.35
CA GLY A 214 -10.32 4.17 13.34
C GLY A 214 -11.28 4.45 14.48
N LYS A 215 -11.80 5.67 14.47
CA LYS A 215 -12.83 6.13 15.38
C LYS A 215 -14.18 6.06 14.69
N LEU A 216 -15.12 5.36 15.31
CA LEU A 216 -16.47 5.24 14.82
C LEU A 216 -17.19 6.60 14.92
N LYS A 217 -17.75 7.08 13.81
CA LYS A 217 -18.57 8.31 13.73
C LYS A 217 -20.08 8.02 13.71
N VAL A 218 -20.44 6.76 13.86
CA VAL A 218 -21.82 6.27 13.91
C VAL A 218 -22.08 5.60 15.26
N PRO A 219 -23.34 5.51 15.71
CA PRO A 219 -23.67 4.69 16.87
C PRO A 219 -23.31 3.22 16.62
N LYS A 220 -22.92 2.51 17.68
CA LYS A 220 -22.68 1.05 17.62
C LYS A 220 -23.88 0.29 17.05
N THR A 221 -25.09 0.71 17.38
CA THR A 221 -26.34 0.09 16.89
C THR A 221 -26.45 0.09 15.38
N TYR A 222 -25.79 1.02 14.68
CA TYR A 222 -25.74 1.00 13.22
C TYR A 222 -24.87 -0.16 12.71
N LEU A 223 -23.72 -0.44 13.32
CA LEU A 223 -22.93 -1.64 12.99
C LEU A 223 -23.77 -2.89 13.22
N GLU A 224 -24.53 -2.94 14.31
CA GLU A 224 -25.39 -4.09 14.60
C GLU A 224 -26.50 -4.31 13.56
N GLN A 225 -26.85 -3.29 12.79
CA GLN A 225 -27.85 -3.35 11.72
C GLN A 225 -27.25 -3.63 10.34
N LEU A 226 -25.92 -3.66 10.21
CA LEU A 226 -25.25 -3.98 8.95
C LEU A 226 -25.34 -5.47 8.64
N GLY A 227 -25.40 -5.77 7.34
CA GLY A 227 -25.58 -7.11 6.80
C GLY A 227 -27.02 -7.38 6.35
N SER A 228 -27.14 -8.15 5.27
CA SER A 228 -28.38 -8.66 4.70
C SER A 228 -28.74 -10.03 5.28
N GLU A 229 -29.92 -10.56 4.92
CA GLU A 229 -30.36 -11.90 5.34
C GLU A 229 -29.41 -13.03 4.91
N LYS A 230 -28.51 -12.77 3.96
CA LYS A 230 -27.52 -13.73 3.46
C LYS A 230 -26.27 -13.84 4.34
N VAL A 231 -26.13 -12.96 5.32
CA VAL A 231 -24.93 -12.84 6.15
C VAL A 231 -25.24 -13.34 7.55
N GLU A 232 -24.52 -14.38 8.00
CA GLU A 232 -24.64 -14.84 9.38
C GLU A 232 -23.88 -13.88 10.30
N LYS A 233 -24.55 -13.40 11.34
CA LYS A 233 -23.98 -12.45 12.29
C LYS A 233 -23.80 -13.07 13.66
N CYS A 234 -22.60 -12.96 14.20
CA CYS A 234 -22.27 -13.40 15.55
C CYS A 234 -21.68 -12.24 16.36
N SER A 235 -22.05 -12.14 17.64
CA SER A 235 -21.43 -11.22 18.60
C SER A 235 -20.89 -12.00 19.79
N VAL A 236 -19.62 -11.76 20.12
CA VAL A 236 -18.92 -12.41 21.24
C VAL A 236 -18.18 -11.37 22.05
N SER A 237 -18.39 -11.35 23.37
CA SER A 237 -17.55 -10.58 24.28
C SER A 237 -16.26 -11.34 24.56
N THR A 238 -15.12 -10.68 24.41
CA THR A 238 -13.82 -11.27 24.74
C THR A 238 -13.50 -11.13 26.23
N PRO A 239 -12.57 -11.94 26.77
CA PRO A 239 -12.20 -11.89 28.20
C PRO A 239 -11.68 -10.54 28.69
N ASP A 240 -11.10 -9.73 27.79
CA ASP A 240 -10.62 -8.38 28.06
C ASP A 240 -11.70 -7.29 27.92
N GLY A 241 -12.97 -7.69 27.77
CA GLY A 241 -14.12 -6.79 27.68
C GLY A 241 -14.26 -6.08 26.34
N GLN A 242 -13.53 -6.50 25.30
CA GLN A 242 -13.80 -6.05 23.94
C GLN A 242 -15.01 -6.79 23.39
N GLU A 243 -15.69 -6.17 22.45
CA GLU A 243 -16.78 -6.83 21.74
C GLU A 243 -16.35 -7.15 20.32
N LYS A 244 -16.57 -8.38 19.92
CA LYS A 244 -16.28 -8.89 18.59
C LYS A 244 -17.57 -9.09 17.83
N LEU A 245 -17.76 -8.34 16.75
CA LEU A 245 -18.83 -8.57 15.78
C LEU A 245 -18.24 -9.29 14.56
N THR A 246 -18.89 -10.36 14.12
CA THR A 246 -18.48 -11.12 12.93
C THR A 246 -19.67 -11.25 11.98
N TRP A 247 -19.40 -11.06 10.69
CA TRP A 247 -20.30 -11.31 9.58
C TRP A 247 -19.68 -12.39 8.70
N GLU A 248 -20.42 -13.43 8.36
CA GLU A 248 -19.93 -14.55 7.54
C GLU A 248 -20.79 -14.78 6.31
N ILE A 249 -20.14 -15.01 5.17
CA ILE A 249 -20.74 -15.45 3.92
C ILE A 249 -20.26 -16.87 3.65
N HIS A 250 -21.20 -17.80 3.51
CA HIS A 250 -20.91 -19.21 3.29
C HIS A 250 -21.04 -19.55 1.81
N GLY A 251 -19.89 -19.75 1.16
CA GLY A 251 -19.80 -20.34 -0.17
C GLY A 251 -19.81 -21.87 -0.13
N GLN A 252 -19.75 -22.51 -1.30
CA GLN A 252 -19.75 -23.97 -1.41
C GLN A 252 -18.52 -24.63 -0.77
N SER A 253 -17.36 -23.96 -0.82
CA SER A 253 -16.07 -24.47 -0.33
C SER A 253 -15.29 -23.44 0.48
N THR A 254 -15.86 -22.26 0.70
CA THR A 254 -15.20 -21.12 1.35
C THR A 254 -16.14 -20.45 2.34
N VAL A 255 -15.58 -19.89 3.41
CA VAL A 255 -16.26 -18.96 4.31
C VAL A 255 -15.46 -17.68 4.33
N ILE A 256 -16.11 -16.58 3.98
CA ILE A 256 -15.53 -15.24 4.06
C ILE A 256 -16.11 -14.56 5.29
N SER A 257 -15.24 -14.19 6.23
CA SER A 257 -15.64 -13.56 7.49
C SER A 257 -15.10 -12.13 7.55
N LEU A 258 -15.98 -11.15 7.77
CA LEU A 258 -15.61 -9.79 8.18
C LEU A 258 -15.74 -9.71 9.70
N THR A 259 -14.65 -9.41 10.38
CA THR A 259 -14.59 -9.26 11.83
C THR A 259 -14.34 -7.81 12.20
N VAL A 260 -15.11 -7.28 13.15
CA VAL A 260 -14.91 -5.97 13.76
C VAL A 260 -14.68 -6.16 15.26
N MET A 261 -13.52 -5.72 15.73
CA MET A 261 -13.23 -5.60 17.16
C MET A 261 -13.58 -4.20 17.62
N LEU A 262 -14.42 -4.08 18.65
CA LEU A 262 -14.85 -2.84 19.27
C LEU A 262 -14.15 -2.67 20.62
N LYS A 263 -13.48 -1.53 20.81
CA LYS A 263 -12.87 -1.13 22.08
C LYS A 263 -13.40 0.24 22.50
N THR A 264 -14.07 0.29 23.64
CA THR A 264 -14.59 1.54 24.21
C THR A 264 -13.56 2.17 25.14
N VAL A 265 -13.19 3.43 24.90
CA VAL A 265 -12.30 4.21 25.76
C VAL A 265 -12.95 5.59 25.99
N GLY A 266 -13.50 5.78 27.20
CA GLY A 266 -14.30 6.97 27.50
C GLY A 266 -15.58 7.02 26.64
N SER A 267 -15.80 8.13 25.95
CA SER A 267 -16.91 8.32 25.00
C SER A 267 -16.58 7.88 23.56
N ASN A 268 -15.37 7.38 23.32
CA ASN A 268 -14.92 7.00 21.98
C ASN A 268 -14.97 5.48 21.80
N ILE A 269 -15.45 5.04 20.64
CA ILE A 269 -15.38 3.65 20.20
C ILE A 269 -14.30 3.55 19.13
N PHE A 270 -13.27 2.78 19.44
CA PHE A 270 -12.22 2.40 18.52
C PHE A 270 -12.57 1.06 17.89
N VAL A 271 -12.28 0.94 16.61
CA VAL A 271 -12.65 -0.23 15.82
C VAL A 271 -11.48 -0.74 15.00
N SER A 272 -11.41 -2.05 14.84
CA SER A 272 -10.44 -2.74 13.98
C SER A 272 -11.19 -3.71 13.08
N PHE A 273 -11.10 -3.55 11.76
CA PHE A 273 -11.68 -4.48 10.80
C PHE A 273 -10.63 -5.46 10.31
N ASN A 274 -11.05 -6.71 10.10
CA ASN A 274 -10.26 -7.74 9.48
C ASN A 274 -11.16 -8.63 8.63
N ILE A 275 -10.80 -8.84 7.37
CA ILE A 275 -11.41 -9.87 6.54
C ILE A 275 -10.52 -11.10 6.50
N SER A 276 -11.13 -12.27 6.60
CA SER A 276 -10.44 -13.56 6.46
C SER A 276 -11.26 -14.48 5.57
N CYS A 277 -10.58 -15.25 4.72
CA CYS A 277 -11.19 -16.31 3.93
C CYS A 277 -10.65 -17.66 4.40
N LYS A 278 -11.54 -18.60 4.68
CA LYS A 278 -11.21 -19.97 5.10
C LYS A 278 -11.77 -20.97 4.09
N TYR A 279 -10.94 -21.92 3.67
CA TYR A 279 -11.41 -23.07 2.88
C TYR A 279 -12.01 -24.12 3.81
N LEU A 280 -13.22 -24.58 3.49
CA LEU A 280 -13.85 -25.71 4.15
C LEU A 280 -13.16 -26.97 3.66
N LYS A 281 -12.61 -27.78 4.57
CA LYS A 281 -12.11 -29.11 4.20
C LYS A 281 -13.28 -29.93 3.68
N SER A 282 -13.18 -30.45 2.46
CA SER A 282 -14.12 -31.44 1.94
C SER A 282 -14.09 -32.67 2.85
N THR A 283 -15.16 -32.86 3.61
CA THR A 283 -15.38 -34.06 4.43
C THR A 283 -15.74 -35.25 3.56
#